data_AF-A0A4Q1JXR6-F1
#
_entry.id   AF-A0A4Q1JXR6-F1
#
_cell.length_a   1.000
_cell.length_b   1.000
_cell.length_c   1.000
_cell.angle_alpha   90.00
_cell.angle_beta   90.00
_cell.angle_gamma   90.00
#
_symmetry.space_group_name_H-M   'P 1'
#
loop_
_entity.id
_entity.type
_entity.pdbx_description
1 polymer ?
#
loop_
_entity_poly.entity_id
_entity_poly.type
_entity_poly.pdbx_seq_one_letter_code
_entity_poly.pdbx_strand_id
1 'polypeptide(L)'
;MLLPVSSQLETDAWRSDPAESEVGIHVVPNFGDDPAVSSPTISNDAIHAALRSVDWINGFHQVVVVTSPGISMEVSGSLDPGHGLSALYRDRHNRSEAVIIDPPETIDEMENILIAFVRQQDTWRQKFEFDFMHY
;
A
#
# COMPACT_ATOMS: atom_id res chain seq x y z
N MET A 1 23.15 -33.58 3.00
CA MET A 1 22.99 -32.55 4.04
C MET A 1 22.85 -31.22 3.30
N LEU A 2 21.62 -30.75 3.10
CA LEU A 2 21.31 -29.50 2.40
C LEU A 2 21.01 -28.44 3.47
N LEU A 3 21.72 -27.31 3.44
CA LEU A 3 21.54 -26.20 4.36
C LEU A 3 20.26 -25.41 4.01
N PRO A 4 19.51 -24.88 4.98
CA PRO A 4 18.41 -23.96 4.71
C PRO A 4 19.00 -22.57 4.46
N VAL A 5 19.13 -22.18 3.19
CA VAL A 5 19.54 -20.82 2.80
C VAL A 5 18.32 -19.90 2.58
N SER A 6 17.10 -20.44 2.66
CA SER A 6 15.91 -19.80 2.09
C SER A 6 15.19 -18.80 3.00
N SER A 7 15.31 -18.89 4.33
CA SER A 7 14.46 -18.06 5.22
C SER A 7 14.93 -16.61 5.36
N GLN A 8 16.24 -16.37 5.49
CA GLN A 8 16.78 -15.01 5.65
C GLN A 8 16.67 -14.16 4.37
N LEU A 9 16.78 -14.77 3.19
CA LEU A 9 16.64 -14.08 1.90
C LEU A 9 15.21 -13.55 1.67
N GLU A 10 14.18 -14.29 2.12
CA GLU A 10 12.79 -13.82 2.07
C GLU A 10 12.50 -12.73 3.11
N THR A 11 13.22 -12.71 4.24
CA THR A 11 12.94 -11.77 5.35
C THR A 11 13.33 -10.33 5.00
N ASP A 12 14.30 -10.13 4.10
CA ASP A 12 14.83 -8.81 3.73
C ASP A 12 14.58 -8.43 2.25
N ALA A 13 13.85 -9.24 1.48
CA ALA A 13 13.58 -8.98 0.06
C ALA A 13 12.92 -7.60 -0.17
N TRP A 14 12.07 -7.16 0.77
CA TRP A 14 11.42 -5.85 0.75
C TRP A 14 12.41 -4.67 0.69
N ARG A 15 13.65 -4.84 1.18
CA ARG A 15 14.67 -3.78 1.12
C ARG A 15 15.11 -3.44 -0.31
N SER A 16 14.85 -4.34 -1.24
CA SER A 16 15.15 -4.14 -2.66
C SER A 16 13.95 -3.66 -3.48
N ASP A 17 12.75 -3.65 -2.89
CA ASP A 17 11.53 -3.13 -3.52
C ASP A 17 11.39 -1.64 -3.20
N PRO A 18 11.44 -0.73 -4.19
CA PRO A 18 11.23 0.69 -3.96
C PRO A 18 9.88 1.03 -3.31
N ALA A 19 8.82 0.28 -3.65
CA ALA A 19 7.48 0.49 -3.09
C ALA A 19 7.38 0.10 -1.61
N GLU A 20 8.44 -0.47 -1.04
CA GLU A 20 8.56 -0.76 0.39
C GLU A 20 9.74 -0.06 1.07
N SER A 21 10.81 0.23 0.33
CA SER A 21 12.07 0.71 0.88
C SER A 21 12.32 2.21 0.69
N GLU A 22 11.65 2.86 -0.27
CA GLU A 22 11.83 4.29 -0.55
C GLU A 22 10.64 5.11 -0.03
N VAL A 23 10.93 6.13 0.79
CA VAL A 23 9.90 7.05 1.30
C VAL A 23 9.28 7.83 0.14
N GLY A 24 7.95 7.80 0.06
CA GLY A 24 7.23 8.45 -1.01
C GLY A 24 5.87 7.82 -1.31
N ILE A 25 5.30 8.22 -2.43
CA ILE A 25 4.10 7.63 -3.02
C ILE A 25 4.53 6.88 -4.27
N HIS A 26 4.12 5.62 -4.37
CA HIS A 26 4.44 4.73 -5.49
C HIS A 26 3.14 4.26 -6.12
N VAL A 27 3.05 4.34 -7.44
CA VAL A 27 1.92 3.88 -8.23
C VAL A 27 2.39 2.70 -9.07
N VAL A 28 1.76 1.56 -8.88
CA VAL A 28 2.00 0.32 -9.63
C VAL A 28 0.73 0.04 -10.45
N PRO A 29 0.72 0.37 -11.75
CA PRO A 29 -0.46 0.23 -12.57
C PRO A 29 -0.58 -1.18 -13.16
N ASN A 30 -1.81 -1.60 -13.44
CA ASN A 30 -2.12 -2.80 -14.25
C ASN A 30 -1.32 -4.04 -13.84
N PHE A 31 -1.45 -4.47 -12.57
CA PHE A 31 -0.71 -5.61 -12.02
C PHE A 31 0.82 -5.51 -12.09
N GLY A 32 1.37 -4.30 -12.31
CA GLY A 32 2.80 -4.08 -12.51
C GLY A 32 3.29 -4.29 -13.94
N ASP A 33 2.38 -4.49 -14.90
CA ASP A 33 2.72 -4.60 -16.33
C ASP A 33 3.21 -3.26 -16.90
N ASP A 34 2.76 -2.15 -16.32
CA ASP A 34 3.16 -0.80 -16.68
C ASP A 34 4.28 -0.25 -15.78
N PRO A 35 5.09 0.70 -16.27
CA PRO A 35 6.13 1.33 -15.46
C PRO A 35 5.57 1.97 -14.19
N ALA A 36 6.12 1.57 -13.04
CA ALA A 36 5.81 2.21 -11.78
C ALA A 36 6.25 3.68 -11.78
N VAL A 37 5.45 4.53 -11.14
CA VAL A 37 5.74 5.96 -10.97
C VAL A 37 5.87 6.27 -9.50
N SER A 38 6.91 7.00 -9.10
CA SER A 38 7.11 7.41 -7.71
C SER A 38 7.25 8.92 -7.55
N SER A 39 6.82 9.40 -6.38
CA SER A 39 7.01 10.77 -5.92
C SER A 39 7.59 10.75 -4.52
N PRO A 40 8.70 11.46 -4.24
CA PRO A 40 9.26 11.55 -2.89
C PRO A 40 8.43 12.47 -1.97
N THR A 41 7.45 13.21 -2.53
CA THR A 41 6.63 14.16 -1.77
C THR A 41 5.36 13.48 -1.28
N ILE A 42 5.20 13.43 0.05
CA ILE A 42 3.97 12.95 0.70
C ILE A 42 3.16 14.15 1.15
N SER A 43 2.06 14.42 0.45
CA SER A 43 1.07 15.44 0.79
C SER A 43 -0.32 14.97 0.36
N ASN A 44 -1.37 15.59 0.91
CA ASN A 44 -2.75 15.30 0.51
C ASN A 44 -2.93 15.48 -1.02
N ASP A 45 -2.41 16.58 -1.58
CA ASP A 45 -2.49 16.85 -3.02
C ASP A 45 -1.72 15.81 -3.85
N ALA A 46 -0.57 15.33 -3.35
CA ALA A 46 0.20 14.29 -4.04
C ALA A 46 -0.53 12.93 -4.00
N ILE A 47 -1.17 12.58 -2.88
CA ILE A 47 -2.02 11.38 -2.76
C ILE A 47 -3.20 11.48 -3.73
N HIS A 48 -3.89 12.62 -3.71
CA HIS A 48 -5.01 12.93 -4.60
C HIS A 48 -4.65 12.79 -6.08
N ALA A 49 -3.47 13.30 -6.46
CA ALA A 49 -2.96 13.20 -7.82
C ALA A 49 -2.57 11.76 -8.20
N ALA A 50 -1.92 11.02 -7.31
CA ALA A 50 -1.53 9.63 -7.54
C ALA A 50 -2.75 8.71 -7.74
N LEU A 51 -3.79 8.88 -6.91
CA LEU A 51 -5.03 8.13 -7.09
C LEU A 51 -5.75 8.47 -8.40
N ARG A 52 -5.60 9.69 -8.92
CA ARG A 52 -6.23 10.09 -10.19
C ARG A 52 -5.37 9.83 -11.42
N SER A 53 -4.14 9.32 -11.26
CA SER A 53 -3.26 9.06 -12.39
C SER A 53 -3.52 7.71 -13.08
N VAL A 54 -4.38 6.86 -12.51
CA VAL A 54 -4.69 5.52 -13.02
C VAL A 54 -6.19 5.34 -13.27
N ASP A 55 -6.53 4.45 -14.20
CA ASP A 55 -7.91 4.11 -14.53
C ASP A 55 -8.43 2.96 -13.66
N TRP A 56 -8.98 3.29 -12.50
CA TRP A 56 -9.53 2.32 -11.55
C TRP A 56 -10.70 1.49 -12.11
N ILE A 57 -11.39 1.95 -13.15
CA ILE A 57 -12.56 1.24 -13.69
C ILE A 57 -12.10 0.09 -14.60
N ASN A 58 -11.12 0.34 -15.46
CA ASN A 58 -10.71 -0.64 -16.48
C ASN A 58 -9.40 -1.36 -16.16
N GLY A 59 -8.78 -1.07 -15.02
CA GLY A 59 -7.51 -1.69 -14.62
C GLY A 59 -7.49 -2.06 -13.14
N PHE A 60 -6.44 -2.80 -12.78
CA PHE A 60 -6.14 -3.19 -11.41
C PHE A 60 -4.83 -2.52 -10.99
N HIS A 61 -4.91 -1.61 -10.04
CA HIS A 61 -3.79 -0.74 -9.69
C HIS A 61 -3.50 -0.84 -8.20
N GLN A 62 -2.33 -0.33 -7.84
CA GLN A 62 -1.88 -0.22 -6.47
C GLN A 62 -1.24 1.16 -6.28
N VAL A 63 -1.64 1.84 -5.21
CA VAL A 63 -1.02 3.09 -4.75
C VAL A 63 -0.52 2.86 -3.34
N VAL A 64 0.80 2.97 -3.16
CA VAL A 64 1.50 2.72 -1.91
C VAL A 64 2.08 4.01 -1.36
N VAL A 65 1.78 4.32 -0.11
CA VAL A 65 2.42 5.41 0.62
C VAL A 65 3.39 4.81 1.62
N VAL A 66 4.68 5.10 1.46
CA VAL A 66 5.76 4.67 2.35
C VAL A 66 6.18 5.85 3.21
N THR A 67 5.93 5.80 4.52
CA THR A 67 6.28 6.88 5.45
C THR A 67 7.68 6.70 6.06
N SER A 68 8.16 5.46 6.08
CA SER A 68 9.50 5.06 6.47
C SER A 68 9.83 3.77 5.73
N PRO A 69 11.09 3.47 5.38
CA PRO A 69 11.43 2.17 4.80
C PRO A 69 10.85 1.03 5.65
N GLY A 70 10.06 0.16 5.03
CA GLY A 70 9.39 -0.98 5.67
C GLY A 70 8.07 -0.64 6.37
N ILE A 71 7.60 0.62 6.35
CA ILE A 71 6.31 1.04 6.90
C ILE A 71 5.48 1.71 5.81
N SER A 72 4.40 1.05 5.40
CA SER A 72 3.56 1.52 4.30
C SER A 72 2.08 1.25 4.51
N MET A 73 1.26 2.03 3.80
CA MET A 73 -0.15 1.76 3.58
C MET A 73 -0.38 1.75 2.08
N GLU A 74 -1.08 0.73 1.63
CA GLU A 74 -1.47 0.51 0.25
C GLU A 74 -2.98 0.61 0.13
N VAL A 75 -3.44 1.17 -0.98
CA VAL A 75 -4.78 0.92 -1.53
C VAL A 75 -4.63 0.32 -2.92
N SER A 76 -5.41 -0.71 -3.21
CA SER A 76 -5.29 -1.45 -4.46
C SER A 76 -6.61 -2.05 -4.92
N GLY A 77 -6.62 -2.53 -6.16
CA GLY A 77 -7.76 -3.21 -6.75
C GLY A 77 -8.31 -2.50 -7.98
N SER A 78 -9.60 -2.73 -8.22
CA SER A 78 -10.35 -2.13 -9.31
C SER A 78 -11.76 -1.76 -8.84
N LEU A 79 -12.29 -0.66 -9.39
CA LEU A 79 -13.71 -0.30 -9.30
C LEU A 79 -14.59 -1.14 -10.22
N ASP A 80 -14.01 -2.01 -11.05
CA ASP A 80 -14.79 -3.04 -11.72
C ASP A 80 -15.49 -3.94 -10.68
N PRO A 81 -16.82 -4.17 -10.80
CA PRO A 81 -17.59 -4.94 -9.82
C PRO A 81 -17.11 -6.38 -9.60
N GLY A 82 -16.31 -6.94 -10.52
CA GLY A 82 -15.78 -8.30 -10.43
C GLY A 82 -14.49 -8.44 -9.61
N HIS A 83 -13.82 -7.34 -9.27
CA HIS A 83 -12.48 -7.34 -8.67
C HIS A 83 -12.44 -6.70 -7.28
N GLY A 84 -13.14 -5.58 -7.10
CA GLY A 84 -13.18 -4.84 -5.83
C GLY A 84 -11.88 -4.11 -5.48
N LEU A 85 -11.95 -3.28 -4.44
CA LEU A 85 -10.81 -2.57 -3.87
C LEU A 85 -10.40 -3.18 -2.53
N SER A 86 -9.23 -2.80 -2.03
CA SER A 86 -8.73 -3.17 -0.71
C SER A 86 -7.72 -2.13 -0.20
N ALA A 87 -7.36 -2.25 1.07
CA ALA A 87 -6.25 -1.53 1.67
C ALA A 87 -5.43 -2.44 2.58
N LEU A 88 -4.11 -2.23 2.60
CA LEU A 88 -3.16 -3.07 3.33
C LEU A 88 -2.08 -2.22 4.01
N TYR A 89 -1.99 -2.35 5.32
CA TYR A 89 -0.91 -1.82 6.13
C TYR A 89 0.22 -2.84 6.23
N ARG A 90 1.48 -2.38 6.12
CA ARG A 90 2.65 -3.22 6.38
C ARG A 90 3.64 -2.51 7.30
N ASP A 91 4.15 -3.26 8.26
CA ASP A 91 5.29 -2.94 9.11
C ASP A 91 6.26 -4.13 9.11
N ARG A 92 7.28 -4.03 8.26
CA ARG A 92 8.32 -5.05 8.09
C ARG A 92 9.21 -5.22 9.31
N HIS A 93 9.38 -4.17 10.12
CA HIS A 93 10.22 -4.23 11.33
C HIS A 93 9.55 -5.03 12.44
N ASN A 94 8.23 -4.87 12.56
CA ASN A 94 7.43 -5.58 13.55
C ASN A 94 6.75 -6.84 12.99
N ARG A 95 7.04 -7.19 11.72
CA ARG A 95 6.43 -8.33 11.00
C ARG A 95 4.90 -8.34 11.13
N SER A 96 4.33 -7.14 11.02
CA SER A 96 2.90 -6.91 11.13
C SER A 96 2.36 -6.50 9.78
N GLU A 97 1.27 -7.15 9.38
CA GLU A 97 0.46 -6.72 8.25
C GLU A 97 -0.97 -6.56 8.72
N ALA A 98 -1.76 -5.72 8.06
CA ALA A 98 -3.17 -5.63 8.35
C ALA A 98 -3.97 -5.32 7.08
N VAL A 99 -5.01 -6.10 6.81
CA VAL A 99 -5.91 -5.88 5.67
C VAL A 99 -7.19 -5.21 6.18
N ILE A 100 -7.72 -4.25 5.43
CA ILE A 100 -8.98 -3.59 5.80
C ILE A 100 -10.13 -4.60 5.81
N ILE A 101 -11.02 -4.51 6.82
CA ILE A 101 -12.17 -5.42 6.95
C ILE A 101 -13.29 -5.00 5.99
N ASP A 102 -13.65 -3.72 6.01
CA ASP A 102 -14.63 -3.12 5.11
C ASP A 102 -13.88 -2.37 3.99
N PRO A 103 -13.78 -2.94 2.78
CA PRO A 103 -12.98 -2.35 1.73
C PRO A 103 -13.58 -1.03 1.23
N PRO A 104 -12.76 -0.09 0.72
CA PRO A 104 -13.27 1.13 0.12
C PRO A 104 -14.08 0.80 -1.15
N GLU A 105 -15.08 1.60 -1.47
CA GLU A 105 -15.89 1.48 -2.69
C GLU A 105 -15.64 2.63 -3.66
N THR A 106 -14.87 3.65 -3.24
CA THR A 106 -14.62 4.85 -4.03
C THR A 106 -13.17 5.33 -3.94
N ILE A 107 -12.76 6.13 -4.92
CA ILE A 107 -11.46 6.82 -4.90
C ILE A 107 -11.35 7.75 -3.68
N ASP A 108 -12.43 8.41 -3.29
CA ASP A 108 -12.43 9.33 -2.14
C ASP A 108 -12.21 8.57 -0.81
N GLU A 109 -12.72 7.36 -0.68
CA GLU A 109 -12.47 6.50 0.49
C GLU A 109 -11.01 5.99 0.52
N MET A 110 -10.47 5.58 -0.63
CA MET A 110 -9.04 5.27 -0.75
C MET A 110 -8.16 6.47 -0.34
N GLU A 111 -8.51 7.67 -0.81
CA GLU A 111 -7.83 8.92 -0.45
C GLU A 111 -7.89 9.18 1.06
N ASN A 112 -9.05 8.97 1.68
CA ASN A 112 -9.23 9.14 3.12
C ASN A 112 -8.41 8.15 3.95
N ILE A 113 -8.27 6.89 3.51
CA ILE A 113 -7.43 5.89 4.16
C ILE A 113 -5.96 6.34 4.15
N LEU A 114 -5.43 6.69 2.98
CA LEU A 114 -4.03 7.11 2.83
C LEU A 114 -3.74 8.41 3.60
N ILE A 115 -4.63 9.40 3.57
CA ILE A 115 -4.49 10.64 4.35
C ILE A 115 -4.51 10.36 5.85
N ALA A 116 -5.39 9.46 6.31
CA ALA A 116 -5.44 9.07 7.72
C ALA A 116 -4.17 8.34 8.17
N PHE A 117 -3.55 7.56 7.29
CA PHE A 117 -2.27 6.92 7.55
C PHE A 117 -1.12 7.93 7.69
N VAL A 118 -1.05 8.95 6.81
CA VAL A 118 -0.01 9.98 6.84
C VAL A 118 -0.13 10.90 8.06
N ARG A 119 -1.35 11.14 8.54
CA ARG A 119 -1.58 11.89 9.79
C ARG A 119 -1.15 11.02 10.98
N GLN A 120 0.09 11.22 11.43
CA GLN A 120 0.69 10.58 12.62
C GLN A 120 -0.29 10.52 13.82
N GLN A 121 -0.15 9.51 14.68
CA GLN A 121 -1.00 9.11 15.83
C GLN A 121 -2.00 7.96 15.60
N ASP A 122 -1.70 7.01 14.69
CA ASP A 122 -2.56 5.83 14.45
C ASP A 122 -4.02 6.18 14.13
N THR A 123 -4.25 7.38 13.59
CA THR A 123 -5.60 7.92 13.34
C THR A 123 -6.41 7.02 12.41
N TRP A 124 -5.73 6.37 11.47
CA TRP A 124 -6.34 5.39 10.57
C TRP A 124 -6.95 4.20 11.32
N ARG A 125 -6.31 3.70 12.38
CA ARG A 125 -6.82 2.59 13.21
C ARG A 125 -8.08 2.95 14.01
N GLN A 126 -8.31 4.25 14.22
CA GLN A 126 -9.53 4.72 14.90
C GLN A 126 -10.69 4.91 13.92
N LYS A 127 -10.40 5.08 12.63
CA LYS A 127 -11.38 5.38 11.58
C LYS A 127 -11.79 4.17 10.76
N PHE A 128 -10.89 3.22 10.61
CA PHE A 128 -11.04 2.07 9.73
C PHE A 128 -10.67 0.82 10.51
N GLU A 129 -11.44 -0.23 10.31
CA GLU A 129 -11.18 -1.53 10.93
C GLU A 129 -10.26 -2.34 10.03
N PHE A 130 -9.21 -2.90 10.63
CA PHE A 130 -8.20 -3.71 9.95
C PHE A 130 -7.99 -5.00 10.73
N ASP A 131 -7.90 -6.12 10.01
CA ASP A 131 -7.54 -7.41 10.58
C ASP A 131 -6.02 -7.58 10.56
N PHE A 132 -5.41 -7.71 11.74
CA PHE A 132 -3.96 -7.73 11.90
C PHE A 132 -3.42 -9.16 11.91
N MET A 133 -2.42 -9.39 11.06
CA MET A 133 -1.63 -10.61 11.03
C MET A 133 -0.20 -10.33 11.51
N HIS A 134 0.30 -11.21 12.39
CA HIS A 134 1.65 -11.15 12.93
C HIS A 134 2.41 -12.44 12.59
N TYR A 135 3.65 -12.31 12.12
CA TYR A 135 4.50 -13.41 11.64
C TYR A 135 5.82 -13.58 12.39
#